data_AF-A0A3M1CXD2-F1
#
_entry.id   AF-A0A3M1CXD2-F1
#
_cell.length_a   1.000
_cell.length_b   1.000
_cell.length_c   1.000
_cell.angle_alpha   90.00
_cell.angle_beta   90.00
_cell.angle_gamma   90.00
#
_symmetry.space_group_name_H-M   'P 1'
#
loop_
_entity.id
_entity.type
_entity.pdbx_description
1 polymer ?
#
loop_
_entity_poly.entity_id
_entity_poly.type
_entity_poly.pdbx_seq_one_letter_code
_entity_poly.pdbx_strand_id
1 'polypeptide(L)'
;AFHQELVHATRNRTGLLIYVSALEKQVLVLPDVGLDARVPRAEWNGLAWGPASDPHHPHDLDHFLAGLRAVGEILARHVPALDDNPDEIANAPRIRS
;
A
#
# COMPACT_ATOMS: atom_id res chain seq x y z
N ALA A 1 3.98 16.00 11.63
CA ALA A 1 4.01 14.90 12.62
C ALA A 1 3.60 13.62 11.90
N PHE A 2 4.55 12.77 11.51
CA PHE A 2 4.34 11.64 10.57
C PHE A 2 5.19 10.40 10.94
N HIS A 3 5.71 10.34 12.17
CA HIS A 3 6.85 9.47 12.52
C HIS A 3 6.51 8.33 13.50
N GLN A 4 5.22 8.00 13.71
CA GLN A 4 4.83 7.05 14.77
C GLN A 4 3.90 5.90 14.35
N GLU A 5 3.54 5.75 13.08
CA GLU A 5 2.84 4.53 12.66
C GLU A 5 3.87 3.46 12.31
N LEU A 6 4.32 2.78 13.36
CA LEU A 6 5.25 1.64 13.36
C LEU A 6 4.76 0.53 12.40
N VAL A 7 5.13 0.63 11.13
CA VAL A 7 5.19 -0.49 10.19
C VAL A 7 6.43 -1.38 10.50
N HIS A 8 7.22 -1.03 11.52
CA HIS A 8 8.41 -1.75 11.96
C HIS A 8 8.13 -3.05 12.75
N ALA A 9 6.87 -3.46 12.88
CA ALA A 9 6.48 -4.66 13.63
C ALA A 9 6.39 -5.93 12.77
N THR A 10 6.78 -5.90 11.49
CA THR A 10 6.83 -7.12 10.67
C THR A 10 8.20 -7.77 10.76
N ARG A 11 8.24 -9.09 10.98
CA ARG A 11 9.49 -9.84 11.26
C ARG A 11 10.50 -9.71 10.11
N ASN A 12 9.99 -9.51 8.90
CA ASN A 12 10.75 -9.38 7.65
C ASN A 12 10.78 -7.96 7.07
N ARG A 13 10.28 -6.93 7.79
CA ARG A 13 10.17 -5.54 7.29
C ARG A 13 9.44 -5.45 5.94
N THR A 14 8.32 -6.15 5.84
CA THR A 14 7.49 -6.26 4.63
C THR A 14 6.20 -5.44 4.73
N GLY A 15 6.07 -4.59 5.74
CA GLY A 15 4.84 -3.83 5.91
C GLY A 15 4.67 -2.71 4.88
N LEU A 16 3.42 -2.46 4.52
CA LEU A 16 2.98 -1.45 3.57
C LEU A 16 1.85 -0.64 4.21
N LEU A 17 1.97 0.68 4.24
CA LEU A 17 0.88 1.57 4.67
C LEU A 17 0.23 2.20 3.43
N ILE A 18 -1.07 1.98 3.29
CA ILE A 18 -1.91 2.62 2.27
C ILE A 18 -2.77 3.64 3.01
N TYR A 19 -2.53 4.91 2.74
CA TYR A 19 -3.21 6.03 3.38
C TYR A 19 -4.15 6.70 2.39
N VAL A 20 -5.40 6.94 2.80
CA VAL A 20 -6.39 7.66 2.00
C VAL A 20 -6.72 8.98 2.69
N SER A 21 -6.34 10.09 2.04
CA SER A 21 -6.66 11.44 2.52
C SER A 21 -8.09 11.79 2.11
N ALA A 22 -9.00 11.97 3.07
CA ALA A 22 -10.37 12.38 2.75
C ALA A 22 -10.45 13.84 2.25
N LEU A 23 -9.53 14.70 2.70
CA LEU A 23 -9.47 16.11 2.31
C LEU A 23 -9.00 16.27 0.86
N GLU A 24 -7.92 15.57 0.51
CA GLU A 24 -7.29 15.67 -0.81
C GLU A 24 -7.83 14.61 -1.79
N LYS A 25 -8.59 13.62 -1.30
CA LYS A 25 -9.06 12.44 -2.07
C LYS A 25 -7.94 11.67 -2.74
N GLN A 26 -6.75 11.66 -2.13
CA GLN A 26 -5.56 11.01 -2.66
C GLN A 26 -5.22 9.75 -1.89
N VAL A 27 -4.64 8.79 -2.61
CA VAL A 27 -4.05 7.60 -2.02
C VAL A 27 -2.53 7.74 -2.00
N LEU A 28 -1.94 7.50 -0.85
CA LEU A 28 -0.50 7.46 -0.65
C LEU A 28 -0.07 6.04 -0.27
N VAL A 29 0.96 5.54 -0.95
CA VAL A 29 1.53 4.21 -0.72
C VAL A 29 2.90 4.39 -0.08
N LEU A 30 3.05 3.89 1.15
CA LEU A 30 4.25 4.05 1.97
C LEU A 30 4.83 2.66 2.30
N PRO A 31 5.78 2.16 1.51
CA PRO A 31 6.50 0.92 1.82
C PRO A 31 7.47 1.13 2.98
N ASP A 32 7.63 0.12 3.84
CA ASP A 32 8.76 0.08 4.79
C ASP A 32 10.08 -0.12 4.04
N VAL A 33 11.21 0.16 4.70
CA VAL A 33 12.57 0.08 4.15
C VAL A 33 12.89 -1.28 3.54
N GLY A 34 12.30 -2.35 4.06
CA GLY A 34 12.50 -3.69 3.52
C GLY A 34 11.75 -3.93 2.20
N LEU A 35 10.57 -3.32 1.99
CA LEU A 35 9.87 -3.35 0.71
C LEU A 35 10.55 -2.43 -0.30
N ASP A 36 10.95 -1.23 0.10
CA ASP A 36 11.59 -0.24 -0.78
C ASP A 36 12.94 -0.75 -1.35
N ALA A 37 13.65 -1.59 -0.58
CA ALA A 37 14.86 -2.27 -1.05
C ALA A 37 14.60 -3.41 -2.06
N ARG A 38 13.38 -3.97 -2.08
CA ARG A 38 13.01 -5.13 -2.91
C ARG A 38 12.19 -4.77 -4.13
N VAL A 39 11.38 -3.71 -4.05
CA VAL A 39 10.46 -3.29 -5.11
C VAL A 39 10.97 -1.99 -5.72
N PRO A 40 11.20 -1.93 -7.05
CA PRO A 40 11.59 -0.69 -7.71
C PRO A 40 10.58 0.43 -7.49
N ARG A 41 11.06 1.63 -7.17
CA ARG A 41 10.21 2.82 -6.97
C ARG A 41 9.27 3.12 -8.14
N ALA A 42 9.67 2.76 -9.37
CA ALA A 42 8.85 2.91 -10.56
C ALA A 42 7.55 2.08 -10.52
N GLU A 43 7.56 0.91 -9.87
CA GLU A 43 6.37 0.07 -9.68
C GLU A 43 5.37 0.76 -8.76
N TRP A 44 5.85 1.36 -7.66
CA TRP A 44 5.00 2.14 -6.76
C TRP A 44 4.42 3.39 -7.43
N ASN A 45 5.26 4.12 -8.18
CA ASN A 45 4.83 5.31 -8.91
C ASN A 45 3.86 5.00 -10.06
N GLY A 46 3.88 3.77 -10.58
CA GLY A 46 3.01 3.31 -11.66
C GLY A 46 1.62 2.89 -11.20
N LEU A 47 1.35 2.85 -9.89
CA LEU A 47 0.03 2.51 -9.36
C LEU A 47 -0.99 3.58 -9.70
N ALA A 48 -2.04 3.17 -10.41
CA ALA A 48 -3.23 3.98 -10.64
C ALA A 48 -4.30 3.63 -9.59
N TRP A 49 -4.77 4.67 -8.92
CA TRP A 49 -5.86 4.64 -7.95
C TRP A 49 -7.15 5.22 -8.50
N GLY A 50 -7.10 5.85 -9.67
CA GLY A 50 -8.23 6.48 -10.36
C GLY A 50 -8.23 6.21 -11.87
N PRO A 51 -9.12 6.85 -12.63
CA PRO A 51 -9.17 6.70 -14.09
C PRO A 51 -7.91 7.28 -14.76
N ALA A 52 -7.68 6.94 -16.03
CA ALA A 52 -6.49 7.40 -16.76
C ALA A 52 -6.33 8.93 -16.82
N SER A 53 -7.44 9.68 -16.74
CA SER A 53 -7.44 11.14 -16.67
C SER A 53 -7.02 11.70 -15.32
N ASP A 54 -7.16 10.91 -14.25
CA ASP A 54 -6.79 11.28 -12.88
C ASP A 54 -6.36 10.05 -12.07
N PRO A 55 -5.16 9.51 -12.34
CA PRO A 55 -4.73 8.22 -11.79
C PRO A 55 -4.42 8.28 -10.29
N HIS A 56 -4.36 9.45 -9.66
CA HIS A 56 -4.00 9.58 -8.24
C HIS A 56 -5.22 9.65 -7.32
N HIS A 57 -6.41 9.89 -7.87
CA HIS A 57 -7.63 10.09 -7.09
C HIS A 57 -8.66 9.00 -7.41
N PRO A 58 -8.97 8.09 -6.47
CA PRO A 58 -10.08 7.16 -6.65
C PRO A 58 -11.39 7.92 -6.75
N HIS A 59 -12.08 7.75 -7.87
CA HIS A 59 -13.41 8.32 -8.09
C HIS A 59 -14.50 7.55 -7.34
N ASP A 60 -14.28 6.25 -7.14
CA ASP A 60 -15.20 5.33 -6.48
C ASP A 60 -14.43 4.18 -5.79
N LEU A 61 -15.19 3.31 -5.13
CA LEU A 61 -14.66 2.14 -4.44
C LEU A 61 -13.98 1.15 -5.41
N ASP A 62 -14.49 1.03 -6.64
CA ASP A 62 -13.97 0.06 -7.61
C ASP A 62 -12.56 0.42 -8.07
N HIS A 63 -12.31 1.71 -8.31
CA HIS A 63 -10.96 2.22 -8.61
C HIS A 63 -10.00 2.00 -7.44
N PHE A 64 -10.45 2.25 -6.19
CA PHE A 64 -9.64 1.98 -5.01
C PHE A 64 -9.29 0.48 -4.87
N LEU A 65 -10.28 -0.40 -5.05
CA LEU A 65 -10.07 -1.85 -5.02
C LEU A 65 -9.17 -2.33 -6.17
N ALA A 66 -9.25 -1.72 -7.35
CA ALA A 66 -8.34 -2.01 -8.45
C ALA A 66 -6.89 -1.65 -8.11
N GLY A 67 -6.65 -0.48 -7.50
CA GLY A 67 -5.35 -0.09 -6.98
C GLY A 67 -4.80 -1.07 -5.93
N LEU A 68 -5.66 -1.52 -5.00
CA LEU A 68 -5.30 -2.54 -4.01
C LEU A 68 -4.91 -3.88 -4.65
N ARG A 69 -5.61 -4.31 -5.71
CA ARG A 69 -5.24 -5.54 -6.45
C ARG A 69 -3.87 -5.40 -7.11
N ALA A 70 -3.62 -4.26 -7.77
CA ALA A 70 -2.32 -3.99 -8.39
C ALA A 70 -1.17 -3.98 -7.36
N VAL A 71 -1.40 -3.42 -6.17
CA VAL A 71 -0.47 -3.53 -5.04
C VAL A 71 -0.18 -5.00 -4.70
N GLY A 72 -1.22 -5.83 -4.59
CA GLY A 72 -1.09 -7.26 -4.33
C GLY A 72 -0.25 -7.98 -5.39
N GLU A 73 -0.43 -7.64 -6.67
CA GLU A 73 0.35 -8.21 -7.79
C GLU A 73 1.83 -7.81 -7.75
N ILE A 74 2.14 -6.55 -7.39
CA ILE A 74 3.51 -6.08 -7.18
C ILE A 74 4.16 -6.87 -6.03
N LEU A 75 3.46 -6.97 -4.89
CA LEU A 75 3.96 -7.69 -3.73
C LEU A 75 4.18 -9.17 -4.03
N ALA A 76 3.24 -9.84 -4.72
CA ALA A 76 3.38 -11.25 -5.08
C ALA A 76 4.59 -11.52 -5.98
N ARG A 77 4.97 -10.59 -6.86
CA ARG A 77 6.14 -10.73 -7.73
C ARG A 77 7.47 -10.55 -7.01
N HIS A 78 7.56 -9.56 -6.13
CA HIS A 78 8.84 -9.14 -5.52
C HIS A 78 9.05 -9.69 -4.10
N VAL A 79 7.96 -9.99 -3.40
CA VAL A 79 7.93 -10.45 -2.02
C VAL A 79 6.89 -11.58 -1.89
N PRO A 80 7.12 -12.72 -2.57
CA PRO A 80 6.19 -13.83 -2.54
C PRO A 80 6.00 -14.33 -1.10
N ALA A 81 4.78 -14.77 -0.78
CA ALA A 81 4.48 -15.36 0.51
C ALA A 81 5.37 -16.58 0.76
N LEU A 82 5.91 -16.69 1.96
CA LEU A 82 6.64 -17.87 2.42
C LEU A 82 5.64 -18.90 2.98
N ASP A 83 6.06 -20.16 3.12
CA ASP A 83 5.24 -21.22 3.71
C ASP A 83 4.74 -20.87 5.14
N ASP A 84 5.48 -20.03 5.85
CA ASP A 84 5.07 -19.39 7.10
C ASP A 84 4.69 -17.92 6.83
N ASN A 85 3.40 -17.67 6.59
CA ASN A 85 2.83 -16.35 6.32
C ASN A 85 1.67 -16.04 7.29
N PRO A 86 1.97 -15.78 8.57
CA PRO A 86 0.94 -15.40 9.53
C PRO A 86 0.35 -14.03 9.19
N ASP A 87 -0.91 -13.81 9.58
CA ASP A 87 -1.55 -12.49 9.48
C ASP A 87 -0.96 -11.56 10.55
N GLU A 88 0.18 -10.93 10.23
CA GLU A 88 0.97 -10.11 11.16
C GLU A 88 0.26 -8.79 11.56
N ILE A 89 -0.67 -8.31 10.74
CA ILE A 89 -1.39 -7.04 10.94
C ILE A 89 -2.86 -7.25 10.60
N ALA A 90 -3.78 -6.76 11.45
CA ALA A 90 -5.21 -6.88 11.19
C ALA A 90 -5.63 -6.25 9.85
N ASN A 91 -6.41 -6.99 9.07
CA ASN A 91 -6.96 -6.60 7.77
C ASN A 91 -8.14 -5.58 7.87
N ALA A 92 -8.08 -4.64 8.81
CA ALA A 92 -9.11 -3.64 9.03
C ALA A 92 -8.55 -2.21 8.88
N PRO A 93 -9.26 -1.31 8.19
CA PRO A 93 -8.83 0.07 8.08
C PRO A 93 -8.84 0.76 9.45
N ARG A 94 -7.83 1.59 9.71
CA ARG A 94 -7.80 2.48 10.87
C ARG A 94 -8.28 3.85 10.44
N ILE A 95 -9.32 4.36 11.09
CA ILE A 95 -9.89 5.67 10.80
C ILE A 95 -9.39 6.64 11.87
N ARG A 96 -8.80 7.76 11.46
CA ARG A 96 -8.46 8.87 12.36
C ARG A 96 -9.15 10.14 11.86
N SER A 97 -9.86 10.79 12.77
CA SER A 97 -10.56 12.06 12.57
C SER A 97 -9.76 13.23 13.11
#